data_AF-A0A9C8LKU3-F1
#
_entry.id   AF-A0A9C8LKU3-F1
#
_cell.length_a   1.000
_cell.length_b   1.000
_cell.length_c   1.000
_cell.angle_alpha   90.00
_cell.angle_beta   90.00
_cell.angle_gamma   90.00
#
_symmetry.space_group_name_H-M   'P 1'
#
loop_
_entity.id
_entity.type
_entity.pdbx_description
1 polymer ?
#
loop_
_entity_poly.entity_id
_entity_poly.type
_entity_poly.pdbx_seq_one_letter_code
_entity_poly.pdbx_strand_id
1 'polypeptide(L)'
;MTLSRPLSAYLAFCRLLDRATLALCISAGLLLTGAVLAIVVLRYGFGMGFIQLQDAAGYAFAVLVAFSLPVTLARNGHVRVEAISERLPTAYLRAADAVALVLFLIPVFGL
;
A
#
# COMPACT_ATOMS: atom_id res chain seq x y z
N MET A 1 7.77 5.58 30.48
CA MET A 1 7.27 4.21 30.68
C MET A 1 8.25 3.24 30.01
N THR A 2 9.10 2.59 30.79
CA THR A 2 10.02 1.54 30.34
C THR A 2 9.23 0.29 30.00
N LEU A 3 8.84 0.16 28.73
CA LEU A 3 8.17 -1.03 28.19
C LEU A 3 9.04 -2.28 28.42
N SER A 4 8.41 -3.40 28.74
CA SER A 4 9.08 -4.69 28.88
C SER A 4 9.86 -5.02 27.60
N ARG A 5 11.10 -5.52 27.74
CA ARG A 5 11.99 -5.90 26.61
C ARG A 5 11.30 -6.64 25.45
N PRO A 6 10.37 -7.61 25.66
CA PRO A 6 9.67 -8.25 24.55
C PRO A 6 8.74 -7.32 23.77
N LEU A 7 8.07 -6.37 24.44
CA LEU A 7 7.12 -5.45 23.81
C LEU A 7 7.85 -4.41 22.94
N SER A 8 9.03 -3.96 23.37
CA SER A 8 9.89 -3.08 22.54
C SER A 8 10.39 -3.77 21.27
N ALA A 9 10.73 -5.07 21.34
CA ALA A 9 11.17 -5.85 20.18
C ALA A 9 10.02 -6.04 19.17
N TYR A 10 8.81 -6.35 19.67
CA TYR A 10 7.61 -6.45 18.84
C TYR A 10 7.29 -5.13 18.12
N LEU A 11 7.30 -4.00 18.83
CA LEU A 11 7.06 -2.68 18.23
C LEU A 11 8.17 -2.25 17.26
N ALA A 12 9.41 -2.71 17.46
CA ALA A 12 10.49 -2.48 16.50
C ALA A 12 10.26 -3.30 15.22
N PHE A 13 9.83 -4.55 15.36
CA PHE A 13 9.49 -5.42 14.24
C PHE A 13 8.30 -4.86 13.42
N CYS A 14 7.22 -4.43 14.08
CA CYS A 14 6.09 -3.79 13.40
C CYS A 14 6.51 -2.52 12.64
N ARG A 15 7.39 -1.69 13.23
CA ARG A 15 7.90 -0.49 12.56
C ARG A 15 8.84 -0.80 11.39
N LEU A 16 9.60 -1.89 11.48
CA LEU A 16 10.41 -2.37 10.36
C LEU A 16 9.53 -2.82 9.20
N LEU A 17 8.50 -3.62 9.48
CA LEU A 17 7.54 -4.07 8.48
C LEU A 17 6.84 -2.88 7.82
N ASP A 18 6.32 -1.93 8.60
CA ASP A 18 5.65 -0.74 8.07
C ASP A 18 6.57 0.07 7.13
N ARG A 19 7.85 0.26 7.52
CA ARG A 19 8.85 0.92 6.67
C ARG A 19 9.16 0.13 5.41
N ALA A 20 9.26 -1.19 5.51
CA ALA A 20 9.50 -2.05 4.36
C ALA A 20 8.33 -2.00 3.38
N THR A 21 7.09 -2.08 3.87
CA THR A 21 5.87 -1.96 3.07
C THR A 21 5.79 -0.62 2.35
N LEU A 22 6.09 0.47 3.06
CA LEU A 22 6.14 1.81 2.48
C LEU A 22 7.22 1.90 1.40
N ALA A 23 8.44 1.43 1.67
CA ALA A 23 9.53 1.43 0.70
C ALA A 23 9.18 0.62 -0.56
N LEU A 24 8.58 -0.56 -0.40
CA LEU A 24 8.04 -1.39 -1.48
C LEU A 24 7.01 -0.61 -2.30
N CYS A 25 6.03 0.01 -1.65
CA CYS A 25 5.00 0.80 -2.32
C CYS A 25 5.58 1.96 -3.15
N ILE A 26 6.54 2.71 -2.60
CA ILE A 26 7.20 3.81 -3.32
C ILE A 26 8.03 3.26 -4.49
N SER A 27 8.81 2.22 -4.26
CA SER A 27 9.64 1.61 -5.31
C SER A 27 8.80 1.06 -6.47
N ALA A 28 7.68 0.40 -6.17
CA ALA A 28 6.75 -0.11 -7.15
C ALA A 28 6.09 1.02 -7.96
N GLY A 29 5.73 2.14 -7.32
CA GLY A 29 5.19 3.31 -8.00
C GLY A 29 6.20 3.94 -8.96
N LEU A 30 7.43 4.16 -8.50
CA LEU A 30 8.51 4.70 -9.35
C LEU A 30 8.83 3.78 -10.51
N LEU A 31 8.92 2.47 -10.27
CA LEU A 31 9.20 1.48 -11.30
C LEU A 31 8.07 1.40 -12.32
N LEU A 32 6.81 1.42 -11.87
CA LEU A 32 5.64 1.46 -12.75
C LEU A 32 5.67 2.71 -13.64
N THR A 33 5.82 3.90 -13.05
CA THR A 33 5.82 5.15 -13.81
C THR A 33 6.98 5.18 -14.81
N GLY A 34 8.19 4.79 -14.38
CA GLY A 34 9.36 4.71 -15.26
C GLY A 34 9.17 3.71 -16.39
N ALA A 35 8.65 2.52 -16.09
CA ALA A 35 8.38 1.49 -17.09
C ALA A 35 7.33 1.94 -18.10
N VAL A 36 6.21 2.54 -17.66
CA VAL A 36 5.16 3.04 -18.55
C VAL A 36 5.69 4.16 -19.46
N LEU A 37 6.45 5.12 -18.91
CA LEU A 37 7.08 6.17 -19.71
C LEU A 37 8.03 5.59 -20.76
N ALA A 38 8.88 4.63 -20.37
CA ALA A 38 9.76 3.95 -21.30
C ALA A 38 8.98 3.19 -22.38
N ILE A 39 7.93 2.46 -22.02
CA ILE A 39 7.06 1.76 -22.98
C ILE A 39 6.48 2.74 -24.00
N VAL A 40 5.97 3.89 -23.56
CA VAL A 40 5.39 4.91 -24.45
C VAL A 40 6.46 5.48 -25.38
N VAL A 41 7.63 5.86 -24.85
CA VAL A 41 8.73 6.42 -25.68
C VAL A 41 9.24 5.39 -26.68
N LEU A 42 9.49 4.16 -26.28
CA LEU A 42 10.01 3.12 -27.17
C LEU A 42 8.97 2.73 -28.23
N ARG A 43 7.71 2.55 -27.82
CA ARG A 43 6.65 2.08 -28.70
C ARG A 43 6.23 3.14 -29.70
N TYR A 44 6.03 4.38 -29.27
CA TYR A 44 5.55 5.46 -30.15
C TYR A 44 6.68 6.28 -30.76
N GLY A 45 7.82 6.43 -30.08
CA GLY A 45 8.97 7.19 -30.58
C GLY A 45 9.90 6.38 -31.48
N PHE A 46 10.13 5.10 -31.16
CA PHE A 46 11.06 4.23 -31.90
C PHE A 46 10.37 3.08 -32.64
N GLY A 47 9.04 2.92 -32.49
CA GLY A 47 8.30 1.81 -33.08
C GLY A 47 8.64 0.43 -32.51
N MET A 48 9.42 0.36 -31.42
CA MET A 48 9.85 -0.89 -30.79
C MET A 48 8.99 -1.22 -29.57
N GLY A 49 8.45 -2.44 -29.53
CA GLY A 49 7.66 -2.95 -28.41
C GLY A 49 8.40 -4.02 -27.63
N PHE A 50 8.60 -3.82 -26.33
CA PHE A 50 9.18 -4.81 -25.43
C PHE A 50 8.11 -5.37 -24.50
N ILE A 51 7.67 -6.61 -24.76
CA ILE A 51 6.64 -7.30 -23.96
C ILE A 51 7.09 -7.45 -22.50
N GLN A 52 8.36 -7.78 -22.28
CA GLN A 52 8.96 -7.94 -20.95
C GLN A 52 8.82 -6.66 -20.09
N LEU A 53 8.96 -5.48 -20.71
CA LEU A 53 8.84 -4.20 -20.01
C LEU A 53 7.38 -3.93 -19.62
N GLN A 54 6.45 -4.38 -20.47
CA GLN A 54 5.02 -4.29 -20.27
C GLN A 54 4.55 -5.23 -19.15
N ASP A 55 5.06 -6.46 -19.12
CA ASP A 55 4.83 -7.41 -18.03
C ASP A 55 5.42 -6.90 -16.71
N ALA A 56 6.64 -6.33 -16.74
CA ALA A 56 7.26 -5.72 -15.56
C ALA A 56 6.43 -4.56 -15.01
N ALA A 57 5.86 -3.71 -15.86
CA ALA A 57 4.93 -2.66 -15.45
C ALA A 57 3.65 -3.26 -14.82
N GLY A 58 3.11 -4.33 -15.40
CA GLY A 58 1.98 -5.06 -14.83
C GLY A 58 2.26 -5.61 -13.42
N TYR A 59 3.41 -6.25 -13.22
CA TYR A 59 3.81 -6.74 -11.90
C TYR A 59 4.05 -5.60 -10.91
N ALA A 60 4.69 -4.51 -11.34
CA ALA A 60 4.89 -3.33 -10.50
C ALA A 60 3.55 -2.73 -10.05
N PHE A 61 2.57 -2.66 -10.94
CA PHE A 61 1.23 -2.21 -10.63
C PHE A 61 0.53 -3.13 -9.61
N ALA A 62 0.63 -4.45 -9.80
CA ALA A 62 0.05 -5.40 -8.85
C ALA A 62 0.64 -5.25 -7.44
N VAL A 63 1.97 -5.12 -7.34
CA VAL A 63 2.67 -4.86 -6.08
C VAL A 63 2.24 -3.53 -5.47
N LEU A 64 2.14 -2.47 -6.28
CA LEU A 64 1.71 -1.15 -5.83
C LEU A 64 0.29 -1.21 -5.24
N VAL A 65 -0.66 -1.83 -5.93
CA VAL A 65 -2.04 -1.97 -5.44
C VAL A 65 -2.07 -2.75 -4.14
N ALA A 66 -1.38 -3.88 -4.07
CA ALA A 66 -1.36 -4.74 -2.90
C ALA A 66 -0.81 -4.05 -1.65
N PHE A 67 0.25 -3.25 -1.78
CA PHE A 67 0.88 -2.57 -0.64
C PHE A 67 0.33 -1.17 -0.37
N SER A 68 -0.39 -0.54 -1.31
CA SER A 68 -1.00 0.78 -1.09
C SER A 68 -2.13 0.76 -0.05
N LEU A 69 -2.91 -0.31 -0.01
CA LEU A 69 -4.04 -0.49 0.92
C LEU A 69 -3.62 -0.59 2.40
N PRO A 70 -2.64 -1.44 2.80
CA PRO A 70 -2.16 -1.43 4.18
C PRO A 70 -1.51 -0.10 4.57
N VAL A 71 -0.76 0.54 3.65
CA VAL A 71 -0.07 1.82 3.93
C VAL A 71 -1.08 2.96 4.14
N THR A 72 -2.14 3.01 3.36
CA THR A 72 -3.21 4.01 3.51
C THR A 72 -4.03 3.78 4.77
N LEU A 73 -4.35 2.52 5.11
CA LEU A 73 -5.04 2.16 6.35
C LEU A 73 -4.21 2.52 7.59
N ALA A 74 -2.91 2.21 7.60
CA ALA A 74 -2.00 2.53 8.71
C ALA A 74 -1.87 4.05 8.95
N ARG A 75 -2.01 4.86 7.90
CA ARG A 75 -1.90 6.32 7.96
C ARG A 75 -3.23 7.04 8.15
N ASN A 76 -4.34 6.32 8.27
CA ASN A 76 -5.69 6.88 8.25
C ASN A 76 -5.96 7.77 7.02
N GLY A 77 -5.29 7.46 5.90
CA GLY A 77 -5.39 8.20 4.65
C GLY A 77 -6.55 7.74 3.77
N HIS A 78 -7.42 6.86 4.27
CA HIS A 78 -8.66 6.52 3.60
C HIS A 78 -9.58 7.73 3.54
N VAL A 79 -10.24 7.92 2.40
CA VAL A 79 -11.25 8.96 2.22
C VAL A 79 -12.43 8.63 3.14
N ARG A 80 -12.38 9.14 4.38
CA ARG A 80 -13.51 9.16 5.30
C ARG A 80 -14.40 10.32 4.85
N VAL A 81 -15.71 10.09 4.72
CA VAL A 81 -16.64 11.20 4.50
C VAL A 81 -16.65 12.03 5.78
N GLU A 82 -15.87 13.10 5.81
CA GLU A 82 -15.58 13.91 7.01
C GLU A 82 -16.88 14.40 7.68
N ALA A 83 -17.90 14.75 6.88
CA ALA A 83 -19.22 15.19 7.35
C ALA A 83 -19.99 14.14 8.18
N ILE A 84 -19.72 12.86 7.99
CA ILE A 84 -20.37 11.75 8.70
C ILE A 84 -19.48 11.28 9.86
N SER A 85 -18.16 11.24 9.62
CA SER A 85 -17.17 10.76 10.59
C SER A 85 -17.05 11.65 11.82
N GLU A 86 -17.26 12.96 11.70
CA GLU A 86 -17.15 13.91 12.82
C GLU A 86 -18.28 13.76 13.85
N ARG A 87 -19.43 13.20 13.44
CA ARG A 87 -20.61 12.99 14.30
C ARG A 87 -20.61 11.63 15.00
N LEU A 88 -19.65 10.77 14.70
CA LEU A 88 -19.61 9.38 15.18
C LEU A 88 -18.59 9.21 16.32
N PRO A 89 -18.90 8.36 17.32
CA PRO A 89 -18.00 8.12 18.44
C PRO A 89 -16.71 7.41 18.00
N THR A 90 -15.61 7.67 18.69
CA THR A 90 -14.27 7.10 18.39
C THR A 90 -14.24 5.57 18.39
N ALA A 91 -15.17 4.93 19.11
CA ALA A 91 -15.34 3.47 19.10
C ALA A 91 -15.82 2.93 17.74
N TYR A 92 -16.70 3.65 17.05
CA TYR A 92 -17.19 3.28 15.71
C TYR A 92 -16.06 3.35 14.68
N LEU A 93 -15.20 4.37 14.79
CA LEU A 93 -14.04 4.52 13.90
C LEU A 93 -13.07 3.34 14.01
N ARG A 94 -12.78 2.89 15.23
CA ARG A 94 -11.92 1.73 15.48
C ARG A 94 -12.53 0.43 14.97
N ALA A 95 -13.85 0.26 15.13
CA ALA A 95 -14.56 -0.91 14.60
C ALA A 95 -14.56 -0.92 13.07
N ALA A 96 -14.77 0.23 12.42
CA ALA A 96 -14.71 0.35 10.97
C ALA A 96 -13.31 0.01 10.42
N ASP A 97 -12.25 0.51 11.06
CA ASP A 97 -10.87 0.20 10.65
C ASP A 97 -10.55 -1.30 10.85
N ALA A 98 -11.05 -1.93 11.93
CA ALA A 98 -10.92 -3.37 12.17
C ALA A 98 -11.71 -4.21 11.15
N VAL A 99 -12.92 -3.80 10.78
CA VAL A 99 -13.72 -4.46 9.74
C VAL A 99 -13.05 -4.32 8.38
N ALA A 100 -12.51 -3.15 8.04
CA ALA A 100 -11.76 -2.97 6.78
C ALA A 100 -10.52 -3.89 6.72
N LEU A 101 -9.80 -4.04 7.84
CA LEU A 101 -8.69 -4.97 7.93
C LEU A 101 -9.12 -6.43 7.74
N VAL A 102 -10.11 -6.87 8.51
CA VAL A 102 -10.51 -8.30 8.58
C VAL A 102 -11.29 -8.74 7.35
N LEU A 103 -12.20 -7.90 6.86
CA LEU A 103 -13.15 -8.28 5.82
C LEU A 103 -12.67 -7.91 4.41
N PHE A 104 -11.68 -7.03 4.29
CA PHE A 104 -11.16 -6.56 3.00
C PHE A 104 -9.68 -6.87 2.84
N LEU A 105 -8.84 -6.42 3.77
CA LEU A 105 -7.39 -6.55 3.58
C LEU A 105 -6.91 -8.01 3.68
N ILE A 106 -7.34 -8.75 4.71
CA ILE A 106 -6.97 -10.15 4.90
C ILE A 106 -7.47 -11.05 3.75
N PRO A 107 -8.75 -11.03 3.34
CA PRO A 107 -9.21 -11.95 2.31
C PRO A 107 -8.70 -11.61 0.91
N VAL A 108 -8.37 -10.34 0.62
CA VAL A 108 -7.90 -9.94 -0.71
C VAL A 108 -6.39 -10.17 -0.88
N PHE A 109 -5.59 -10.07 0.20
CA PHE A 109 -4.12 -10.17 0.11
C PHE A 109 -3.49 -11.27 0.97
N GLY A 110 -4.26 -11.93 1.85
CA GLY A 110 -3.77 -12.94 2.79
C GLY A 110 -4.21 -14.38 2.49
N LEU A 111 -5.08 -14.59 1.49
CA LEU A 111 -5.49 -15.90 0.95
C LEU A 111 -4.85 -16.11 -0.42
#